data_AF-A0A3Q7PN74-F1
#
_entry.id   AF-A0A3Q7PN74-F1
#
_cell.length_a   1.000
_cell.length_b   1.000
_cell.length_c   1.000
_cell.angle_alpha   90.00
_cell.angle_beta   90.00
_cell.angle_gamma   90.00
#
_symmetry.space_group_name_H-M   'P 1'
#
loop_
_entity.id
_entity.type
_entity.pdbx_description
1 polymer ?
#
loop_
_entity_poly.entity_id
_entity_poly.type
_entity_poly.pdbx_seq_one_letter_code
_entity_poly.pdbx_strand_id
1 'polypeptide(L)'
;MARACGLGLLLALLLPVVGTSLPGTVVRLNEAVLSYVSEIGKAPLQQALQVTVPYFLDWNGEVRQPTRIQISNVHVPQFNLKFIANLGIRMLVAANFTFKVFRVPEPLELTLPVVLLADANVAQGSIRTPVVSISACFPLFNNAAVLEGSASVAPGLLVPVQKHIKAVLRNKLCLSISNLVQGLNVHLGTLIGLNPVGPESQIRYSMINVPSITKDYISLDISAVLFLLGKPIVLPVEASHFVLPAHVGAEGAMATVGLSQDLFDSALLLLQKAGALNLDITGHLKSEDNLLNTSMLGQLIPEVARQFPKPMPVALKVRLGATPVATLHTNNATIQLQPFVEVQAVASNSAFQSLFSFDVVVNLNLQLSMSKVKLQGTTSVLGDIQLTVASSNVGFINANQVRPLMDTLFQKPLLDHLDALLGMGIALPSVVNLHYVNPEVFVYEGYVVISSGLSYQH
;
A
#
# COMPACT_ATOMS: atom_id res chain seq x y z
N MET A 1 44.55 -0.06 26.42
CA MET A 1 43.25 -0.57 25.96
C MET A 1 42.03 0.21 26.49
N ALA A 2 42.13 1.00 27.57
CA ALA A 2 40.97 1.76 28.09
C ALA A 2 40.58 3.02 27.31
N ARG A 3 41.46 3.61 26.48
CA ARG A 3 41.16 4.83 25.70
C ARG A 3 40.36 4.61 24.41
N ALA A 4 40.34 3.39 23.87
CA ALA A 4 39.57 3.06 22.67
C ALA A 4 38.07 2.84 22.95
N CYS A 5 37.72 2.47 24.20
CA CYS A 5 36.33 2.25 24.62
C CYS A 5 35.54 3.57 24.80
N GLY A 6 36.22 4.66 25.19
CA GLY A 6 35.57 5.97 25.39
C GLY A 6 35.11 6.65 24.09
N LEU A 7 35.83 6.42 22.98
CA LEU A 7 35.46 7.02 21.69
C LEU A 7 34.20 6.37 21.09
N GLY A 8 34.01 5.06 21.30
CA GLY A 8 32.84 4.33 20.81
C GLY A 8 31.52 4.78 21.47
N LEU A 9 31.57 5.17 22.74
CA LEU A 9 30.42 5.72 23.47
C LEU A 9 30.08 7.16 23.06
N LEU A 10 31.08 7.97 22.72
CA LEU A 10 30.86 9.34 22.20
C LEU A 10 30.36 9.35 20.74
N LEU A 11 30.76 8.36 19.93
CA LEU A 11 30.23 8.18 18.57
C LEU A 11 28.76 7.70 18.55
N ALA A 12 28.32 6.96 19.58
CA ALA A 12 26.91 6.57 19.73
C ALA A 12 25.98 7.77 20.01
N LEU A 13 26.50 8.85 20.61
CA LEU A 13 25.79 10.12 20.81
C LEU A 13 25.71 11.00 19.56
N LEU A 14 26.48 10.68 18.51
CA LEU A 14 26.47 11.35 17.21
C LEU A 14 25.58 10.64 16.17
N LEU A 15 24.98 9.50 16.54
CA LEU A 15 23.86 8.98 15.75
C LEU A 15 22.72 9.97 15.92
N PRO A 16 22.11 10.48 14.83
CA PRO A 16 20.87 11.21 14.98
C PRO A 16 19.93 10.27 15.73
N VAL A 17 19.49 10.70 16.92
CA VAL A 17 18.30 10.16 17.53
C VAL A 17 17.23 10.40 16.47
N VAL A 18 16.97 9.38 15.65
CA VAL A 18 15.81 9.36 14.79
C VAL A 18 14.67 9.44 15.78
N GLY A 19 14.12 10.65 15.91
CA GLY A 19 12.94 10.90 16.73
C GLY A 19 11.93 9.82 16.38
N THR A 20 11.24 9.32 17.41
CA THR A 20 10.15 8.34 17.29
C THR A 20 9.31 8.71 16.08
N SER A 21 9.52 8.03 14.94
CA SER A 21 8.88 8.44 13.70
C SER A 21 7.43 8.02 13.82
N LEU A 22 6.56 8.98 14.08
CA LEU A 22 5.12 8.76 14.06
C LEU A 22 4.74 8.19 12.67
N PRO A 23 3.91 7.14 12.61
CA PRO A 23 3.57 6.52 11.35
C PRO A 23 2.75 7.47 10.49
N GLY A 24 3.27 7.82 9.31
CA GLY A 24 2.50 8.53 8.29
C GLY A 24 1.46 7.63 7.60
N THR A 25 1.57 6.31 7.79
CA THR A 25 0.65 5.30 7.26
C THR A 25 0.45 4.16 8.26
N VAL A 26 -0.79 3.69 8.40
CA VAL A 26 -1.10 2.52 9.24
C VAL A 26 -1.90 1.53 8.41
N VAL A 27 -1.54 0.25 8.45
CA VAL A 27 -2.28 -0.84 7.78
C VAL A 27 -2.83 -1.79 8.85
N ARG A 28 -4.14 -1.93 8.93
CA ARG A 28 -4.83 -2.84 9.85
C ARG A 28 -5.52 -3.95 9.08
N LEU A 29 -5.32 -5.20 9.50
CA LEU A 29 -5.98 -6.38 8.95
C LEU A 29 -6.81 -7.04 10.06
N ASN A 30 -8.10 -7.26 9.82
CA ASN A 30 -9.05 -7.77 10.82
C ASN A 30 -9.29 -9.29 10.69
N GLU A 31 -10.15 -9.87 11.52
CA GLU A 31 -10.44 -11.31 11.49
C GLU A 31 -10.98 -11.82 10.15
N ALA A 32 -11.67 -10.99 9.36
CA ALA A 32 -12.19 -11.40 8.05
C ALA A 32 -11.07 -11.80 7.08
N VAL A 33 -9.88 -11.19 7.19
CA VAL A 33 -8.71 -11.61 6.40
C VAL A 33 -8.25 -13.02 6.76
N LEU A 34 -8.37 -13.42 8.03
CA LEU A 34 -7.95 -14.74 8.51
C LEU A 34 -8.91 -15.81 8.01
N SER A 35 -10.21 -15.52 7.99
CA SER A 35 -11.22 -16.38 7.37
C SER A 35 -10.97 -16.54 5.87
N TYR A 36 -10.67 -15.43 5.16
CA TYR A 36 -10.33 -15.49 3.74
C TYR A 36 -9.10 -16.36 3.47
N VAL A 37 -8.00 -16.13 4.19
CA VAL A 37 -6.76 -16.94 4.09
C VAL A 37 -7.02 -18.41 4.42
N SER A 38 -7.88 -18.67 5.41
CA SER A 38 -8.28 -20.02 5.79
C SER A 38 -9.01 -20.76 4.66
N GLU A 39 -9.82 -20.07 3.86
CA GLU A 39 -10.50 -20.68 2.72
C GLU A 39 -9.56 -20.90 1.53
N ILE A 40 -8.87 -19.86 1.06
CA ILE A 40 -8.00 -19.98 -0.13
C ILE A 40 -6.74 -20.82 0.15
N GLY A 41 -6.33 -20.92 1.42
CA GLY A 41 -5.12 -21.62 1.83
C GLY A 41 -5.28 -23.14 1.99
N LYS A 42 -6.50 -23.69 1.96
CA LYS A 42 -6.72 -25.15 2.14
C LYS A 42 -5.99 -25.99 1.09
N ALA A 43 -6.11 -25.64 -0.19
CA ALA A 43 -5.51 -26.42 -1.27
C ALA A 43 -3.96 -26.35 -1.25
N PRO A 44 -3.31 -25.17 -1.14
CA PRO A 44 -1.86 -25.09 -0.94
C PRO A 44 -1.38 -25.85 0.30
N LEU A 45 -2.15 -25.79 1.39
CA LEU A 45 -1.85 -26.52 2.62
C LEU A 45 -1.92 -28.04 2.41
N GLN A 46 -2.98 -28.56 1.78
CA GLN A 46 -3.10 -29.98 1.44
C GLN A 46 -1.89 -30.46 0.62
N GLN A 47 -1.49 -29.67 -0.38
CA GLN A 47 -0.33 -29.98 -1.22
C GLN A 47 0.96 -30.01 -0.41
N ALA A 48 1.17 -29.06 0.51
CA ALA A 48 2.38 -29.03 1.35
C ALA A 48 2.43 -30.18 2.37
N LEU A 49 1.27 -30.66 2.84
CA LEU A 49 1.17 -31.78 3.76
C LEU A 49 1.36 -33.14 3.06
N GLN A 50 1.35 -33.19 1.73
CA GLN A 50 1.62 -34.39 0.92
C GLN A 50 3.10 -34.80 0.96
N VAL A 51 3.59 -35.14 2.16
CA VAL A 51 5.01 -35.44 2.41
C VAL A 51 5.38 -36.87 2.03
N THR A 52 6.64 -37.10 1.67
CA THR A 52 7.13 -38.46 1.42
C THR A 52 7.31 -39.25 2.72
N VAL A 53 6.80 -40.48 2.76
CA VAL A 53 7.03 -41.42 3.86
C VAL A 53 8.15 -42.38 3.48
N PRO A 54 9.27 -42.46 4.24
CA PRO A 54 10.31 -43.46 4.01
C PRO A 54 9.80 -44.88 4.21
N TYR A 55 10.47 -45.85 3.58
CA TYR A 55 10.21 -47.27 3.78
C TYR A 55 10.21 -47.63 5.28
N PHE A 56 9.24 -48.44 5.69
CA PHE A 56 9.22 -49.04 7.01
C PHE A 56 10.07 -50.31 6.97
N LEU A 57 11.07 -50.42 7.85
CA LEU A 57 11.93 -51.59 7.95
C LEU A 57 11.40 -52.48 9.07
N ASP A 58 10.70 -53.55 8.69
CA ASP A 58 10.19 -54.52 9.66
C ASP A 58 11.23 -55.58 10.00
N TRP A 59 11.30 -55.99 11.27
CA TRP A 59 12.23 -57.03 11.73
C TRP A 59 11.46 -58.35 11.91
N ASN A 60 11.69 -59.31 11.01
CA ASN A 60 11.02 -60.60 11.05
C ASN A 60 11.78 -61.68 11.85
N GLY A 61 12.85 -61.33 12.55
CA GLY A 61 13.72 -62.27 13.29
C GLY A 61 15.06 -62.54 12.61
N GLU A 62 15.15 -62.42 11.28
CA GLU A 62 16.38 -62.72 10.50
C GLU A 62 16.82 -61.56 9.60
N VAL A 63 15.88 -60.86 8.96
CA VAL A 63 16.16 -59.83 7.94
C VAL A 63 15.22 -58.63 8.11
N ARG A 64 15.72 -57.43 7.79
CA ARG A 64 14.89 -56.22 7.68
C ARG A 64 14.17 -56.18 6.35
N GLN A 65 12.85 -56.40 6.33
CA GLN A 65 12.07 -56.31 5.10
C GLN A 65 11.53 -54.88 4.89
N PRO A 66 11.82 -54.25 3.73
CA PRO A 66 11.33 -52.90 3.44
C PRO A 66 9.87 -52.95 2.97
N THR A 67 9.00 -52.31 3.75
CA THR A 67 7.60 -52.07 3.39
C THR A 67 7.46 -50.66 2.84
N ARG A 68 6.96 -50.53 1.61
CA ARG A 68 6.69 -49.22 1.00
C ARG A 68 5.41 -48.65 1.59
N ILE A 69 5.45 -47.38 1.97
CA ILE A 69 4.29 -46.61 2.44
C ILE A 69 4.20 -45.34 1.60
N GLN A 70 3.00 -45.02 1.11
CA GLN A 70 2.76 -43.82 0.34
C GLN A 70 1.50 -43.11 0.84
N ILE A 71 1.56 -41.78 0.93
CA ILE A 71 0.36 -40.97 1.14
C ILE A 71 -0.40 -40.95 -0.19
N SER A 72 -1.61 -41.49 -0.22
CA SER A 72 -2.47 -41.46 -1.41
C SER A 72 -3.29 -40.17 -1.47
N ASN A 73 -3.72 -39.67 -0.31
CA ASN A 73 -4.52 -38.46 -0.21
C ASN A 73 -4.30 -37.74 1.13
N VAL A 74 -4.36 -36.42 1.10
CA VAL A 74 -4.49 -35.57 2.29
C VAL A 74 -5.71 -34.69 2.10
N HIS A 75 -6.70 -34.86 2.99
CA HIS A 75 -7.89 -34.03 3.02
C HIS A 75 -7.88 -33.13 4.24
N VAL A 76 -8.05 -31.83 4.07
CA VAL A 76 -8.09 -30.84 5.16
C VAL A 76 -9.55 -30.36 5.32
N PRO A 77 -10.36 -31.02 6.16
CA PRO A 77 -11.73 -30.58 6.43
C PRO A 77 -11.81 -29.25 7.18
N GLN A 78 -10.80 -28.93 7.99
CA GLN A 78 -10.80 -27.72 8.81
C GLN A 78 -9.43 -27.04 8.77
N PHE A 79 -9.43 -25.76 8.46
CA PHE A 79 -8.27 -24.87 8.57
C PHE A 79 -8.78 -23.56 9.14
N ASN A 80 -8.39 -23.24 10.38
CA ASN A 80 -8.84 -22.05 11.08
C ASN A 80 -7.64 -21.24 11.56
N LEU A 81 -7.72 -19.93 11.40
CA LEU A 81 -6.77 -18.95 11.90
C LEU A 81 -7.46 -18.00 12.87
N LYS A 82 -6.75 -17.59 13.92
CA LYS A 82 -7.23 -16.55 14.86
C LYS A 82 -6.08 -15.70 15.38
N PHE A 83 -6.34 -14.44 15.68
CA PHE A 83 -5.37 -13.62 16.40
C PHE A 83 -5.31 -14.01 17.88
N ILE A 84 -4.11 -13.92 18.43
CA ILE A 84 -3.85 -14.04 19.86
C ILE A 84 -3.15 -12.75 20.28
N ALA A 85 -3.83 -11.97 21.11
CA ALA A 85 -3.35 -10.66 21.55
C ALA A 85 -1.91 -10.74 22.07
N ASN A 86 -1.06 -9.83 21.59
CA ASN A 86 0.38 -9.72 21.91
C ASN A 86 1.25 -10.95 21.57
N LEU A 87 0.71 -12.01 20.95
CA LEU A 87 1.46 -13.24 20.68
C LEU A 87 1.58 -13.53 19.19
N GLY A 88 0.54 -13.29 18.39
CA GLY A 88 0.56 -13.62 16.96
C GLY A 88 -0.73 -14.20 16.43
N ILE A 89 -0.59 -15.21 15.57
CA ILE A 89 -1.69 -15.91 14.91
C ILE A 89 -1.63 -17.38 15.31
N ARG A 90 -2.75 -17.91 15.79
CA ARG A 90 -2.89 -19.35 16.06
C ARG A 90 -3.58 -20.03 14.90
N MET A 91 -2.96 -21.12 14.46
CA MET A 91 -3.41 -22.00 13.40
C MET A 91 -3.90 -23.32 13.98
N LEU A 92 -5.09 -23.74 13.56
CA LEU A 92 -5.64 -25.06 13.82
C LEU A 92 -6.02 -25.70 12.48
N VAL A 93 -5.43 -26.86 12.21
CA VAL A 93 -5.71 -27.64 11.00
C VAL A 93 -6.14 -29.04 11.43
N ALA A 94 -7.31 -29.49 11.00
CA ALA A 94 -7.68 -30.90 11.05
C ALA A 94 -7.48 -31.50 9.66
N ALA A 95 -6.73 -32.60 9.58
CA ALA A 95 -6.39 -33.27 8.34
C ALA A 95 -6.55 -34.79 8.45
N ASN A 96 -7.10 -35.39 7.40
CA ASN A 96 -7.20 -36.84 7.25
C ASN A 96 -6.18 -37.30 6.22
N PHE A 97 -5.22 -38.11 6.67
CA PHE A 97 -4.18 -38.69 5.82
C PHE A 97 -4.55 -40.12 5.47
N THR A 98 -4.65 -40.41 4.17
CA THR A 98 -4.84 -41.77 3.67
C THR A 98 -3.49 -42.32 3.20
N PHE A 99 -3.09 -43.46 3.75
CA PHE A 99 -1.85 -44.16 3.43
C PHE A 99 -2.14 -45.46 2.71
N LYS A 100 -1.36 -45.75 1.67
CA LYS A 100 -1.25 -47.07 1.05
C LYS A 100 0.03 -47.74 1.55
N VAL A 101 -0.15 -48.85 2.26
CA VAL A 101 0.94 -49.72 2.73
C VAL A 101 1.02 -50.90 1.77
N PHE A 102 2.08 -50.95 0.96
CA PHE A 102 2.23 -51.98 -0.06
C PHE A 102 2.74 -53.27 0.60
N ARG A 103 1.85 -54.27 0.66
CA ARG A 103 2.12 -55.62 1.14
C ARG A 103 1.57 -56.65 0.15
N VAL A 104 1.98 -57.89 0.30
CA VAL A 104 1.49 -59.04 -0.47
C VAL A 104 0.42 -59.77 0.36
N PRO A 105 -0.73 -60.20 -0.20
CA PRO A 105 -1.13 -60.13 -1.61
C PRO A 105 -1.70 -58.78 -2.06
N GLU A 106 -2.29 -58.00 -1.14
CA GLU A 106 -2.97 -56.74 -1.46
C GLU A 106 -2.49 -55.57 -0.57
N PRO A 107 -2.39 -54.35 -1.13
CA PRO A 107 -2.09 -53.15 -0.35
C PRO A 107 -3.13 -52.89 0.74
N LEU A 108 -2.67 -52.43 1.89
CA LEU A 108 -3.51 -52.04 3.01
C LEU A 108 -3.68 -50.51 3.01
N GLU A 109 -4.93 -50.05 3.10
CA GLU A 109 -5.25 -48.63 3.27
C GLU A 109 -5.48 -48.28 4.74
N LEU A 110 -4.80 -47.23 5.19
CA LEU A 110 -4.89 -46.71 6.56
C LEU A 110 -5.30 -45.24 6.52
N THR A 111 -6.28 -44.85 7.34
CA THR A 111 -6.64 -43.44 7.51
C THR A 111 -6.21 -42.98 8.90
N LEU A 112 -5.42 -41.91 8.95
CA LEU A 112 -4.93 -41.30 10.18
C LEU A 112 -5.41 -39.84 10.27
N PRO A 113 -6.35 -39.55 11.19
CA PRO A 113 -6.70 -38.17 11.54
C PRO A 113 -5.56 -37.51 12.32
N VAL A 114 -5.21 -36.29 11.92
CA VAL A 114 -4.17 -35.47 12.54
C VAL A 114 -4.72 -34.07 12.78
N VAL A 115 -4.51 -33.55 14.00
CA VAL A 115 -4.77 -32.15 14.32
C VAL A 115 -3.42 -31.44 14.48
N LEU A 116 -3.16 -30.44 13.64
CA LEU A 116 -1.99 -29.57 13.76
C LEU A 116 -2.39 -28.29 14.48
N LEU A 117 -1.69 -28.02 15.58
CA LEU A 117 -1.75 -26.73 16.27
C LEU A 117 -0.42 -26.02 16.05
N ALA A 118 -0.45 -24.82 15.48
CA ALA A 118 0.75 -24.02 15.30
C ALA A 118 0.49 -22.57 15.74
N ASP A 119 1.49 -21.97 16.36
CA ASP A 119 1.50 -20.54 16.67
C ASP A 119 2.52 -19.86 15.75
N ALA A 120 2.10 -18.77 15.13
CA ALA A 120 2.92 -17.96 14.23
C ALA A 120 3.10 -16.57 14.83
N ASN A 121 4.34 -16.09 14.90
CA ASN A 121 4.67 -14.74 15.30
C ASN A 121 4.88 -13.85 14.06
N VAL A 122 4.48 -12.58 14.15
CA VAL A 122 4.74 -11.57 13.12
C VAL A 122 5.69 -10.53 13.68
N ALA A 123 6.87 -10.43 13.08
CA ALA A 123 7.93 -9.52 13.50
C ALA A 123 8.35 -8.58 12.37
N GLN A 124 9.15 -7.57 12.71
CA GLN A 124 9.83 -6.74 11.73
C GLN A 124 11.13 -7.41 11.28
N GLY A 125 11.27 -7.68 9.98
CA GLY A 125 12.50 -8.20 9.39
C GLY A 125 13.62 -7.16 9.30
N SER A 126 14.83 -7.62 8.99
CA SER A 126 16.03 -6.77 8.85
C SER A 126 15.89 -5.67 7.79
N ILE A 127 15.09 -5.93 6.74
CA ILE A 127 14.78 -4.99 5.66
C ILE A 127 13.53 -4.14 5.93
N ARG A 128 13.02 -4.12 7.18
CA ARG A 128 11.81 -3.39 7.58
C ARG A 128 10.53 -3.85 6.85
N THR A 129 10.37 -5.16 6.66
CA THR A 129 9.15 -5.80 6.14
C THR A 129 8.54 -6.72 7.20
N PRO A 130 7.25 -7.10 7.07
CA PRO A 130 6.67 -8.08 7.97
C PRO A 130 7.25 -9.46 7.67
N VAL A 131 7.65 -10.16 8.72
CA VAL A 131 8.15 -11.54 8.65
C VAL A 131 7.33 -12.39 9.59
N VAL A 132 6.73 -13.43 9.05
CA VAL A 132 5.98 -14.44 9.78
C VAL A 132 6.90 -15.63 10.08
N SER A 133 6.86 -16.14 11.30
CA SER A 133 7.63 -17.33 11.68
C SER A 133 6.79 -18.25 12.56
N ILE A 134 6.96 -19.57 12.41
CA ILE A 134 6.31 -20.54 13.27
C ILE A 134 7.08 -20.60 14.59
N SER A 135 6.48 -20.13 15.67
CA SER A 135 7.07 -20.13 17.01
C SER A 135 6.85 -21.44 17.74
N ALA A 136 5.73 -22.11 17.48
CA ALA A 136 5.44 -23.44 18.01
C ALA A 136 4.59 -24.25 17.03
N CYS A 137 4.81 -25.57 16.97
CA CYS A 137 4.02 -26.47 16.12
C CYS A 137 3.91 -27.86 16.74
N PHE A 138 2.69 -28.35 16.87
CA PHE A 138 2.34 -29.59 17.56
C PHE A 138 1.35 -30.42 16.72
N PRO A 139 1.83 -31.50 16.07
CA PRO A 139 0.96 -32.49 15.47
C PRO A 139 0.43 -33.45 16.55
N LEU A 140 -0.88 -33.46 16.71
CA LEU A 140 -1.63 -34.38 17.57
C LEU A 140 -2.21 -35.49 16.70
N PHE A 141 -1.91 -36.74 17.08
CA PHE A 141 -2.31 -37.93 16.33
C PHE A 141 -3.39 -38.67 17.08
N ASN A 142 -4.53 -38.91 16.44
CA ASN A 142 -5.52 -39.84 16.95
C ASN A 142 -5.14 -41.29 16.60
N ASN A 143 -5.97 -42.25 17.00
CA ASN A 143 -5.82 -43.64 16.58
C ASN A 143 -6.15 -43.77 15.09
N ALA A 144 -5.35 -44.55 14.35
CA ALA A 144 -5.61 -44.76 12.93
C ALA A 144 -6.79 -45.72 12.77
N ALA A 145 -7.71 -45.41 11.86
CA ALA A 145 -8.79 -46.30 11.46
C ALA A 145 -8.32 -47.13 10.26
N VAL A 146 -8.54 -48.44 10.32
CA VAL A 146 -8.37 -49.34 9.17
C VAL A 146 -9.69 -49.33 8.41
N LEU A 147 -9.65 -49.06 7.09
CA LEU A 147 -10.85 -49.11 6.27
C LEU A 147 -11.30 -50.57 6.13
N GLU A 148 -12.56 -50.84 6.50
CA GLU A 148 -13.17 -52.18 6.46
C GLU A 148 -13.17 -52.72 5.02
N GLY A 149 -12.47 -53.84 4.82
CA GLY A 149 -12.34 -54.51 3.52
C GLY A 149 -11.19 -55.50 3.45
N SER A 150 -10.14 -55.36 4.27
CA SER A 150 -9.02 -56.32 4.27
C SER A 150 -9.21 -57.42 5.32
N ALA A 151 -9.50 -58.63 4.87
CA ALA A 151 -9.55 -59.83 5.70
C ALA A 151 -8.26 -60.01 6.54
N SER A 152 -8.44 -60.27 7.83
CA SER A 152 -7.41 -60.70 8.80
C SER A 152 -6.08 -59.92 8.74
N VAL A 153 -6.07 -58.70 9.28
CA VAL A 153 -4.81 -57.99 9.52
C VAL A 153 -4.20 -58.47 10.84
N ALA A 154 -3.01 -59.09 10.79
CA ALA A 154 -2.26 -59.42 11.99
C ALA A 154 -1.94 -58.13 12.80
N PRO A 155 -2.31 -58.04 14.08
CA PRO A 155 -2.02 -56.86 14.93
C PRO A 155 -0.53 -56.50 15.00
N GLY A 156 0.35 -57.47 14.76
CA GLY A 156 1.81 -57.35 14.88
C GLY A 156 2.47 -56.34 13.93
N LEU A 157 1.96 -56.16 12.71
CA LEU A 157 2.54 -55.23 11.72
C LEU A 157 1.90 -53.83 11.75
N LEU A 158 0.62 -53.74 12.11
CA LEU A 158 -0.12 -52.47 12.15
C LEU A 158 0.47 -51.48 13.14
N VAL A 159 0.75 -51.94 14.37
CA VAL A 159 1.22 -51.07 15.45
C VAL A 159 2.59 -50.47 15.12
N PRO A 160 3.61 -51.24 14.65
CA PRO A 160 4.89 -50.69 14.21
C PRO A 160 4.77 -49.73 13.02
N VAL A 161 3.96 -50.06 12.01
CA VAL A 161 3.74 -49.20 10.84
C VAL A 161 3.10 -47.87 11.24
N GLN A 162 2.06 -47.90 12.08
CA GLN A 162 1.42 -46.69 12.59
C GLN A 162 2.40 -45.85 13.41
N LYS A 163 3.23 -46.48 14.25
CA LYS A 163 4.27 -45.79 15.03
C LYS A 163 5.30 -45.11 14.13
N HIS A 164 5.74 -45.80 13.06
CA HIS A 164 6.64 -45.24 12.05
C HIS A 164 6.03 -44.06 11.31
N ILE A 165 4.79 -44.19 10.82
CA ILE A 165 4.05 -43.09 10.15
C ILE A 165 3.94 -41.88 11.08
N LYS A 166 3.50 -42.07 12.33
CA LYS A 166 3.37 -40.99 13.32
C LYS A 166 4.72 -40.30 13.57
N ALA A 167 5.81 -41.05 13.68
CA ALA A 167 7.15 -40.48 13.87
C ALA A 167 7.61 -39.66 12.66
N VAL A 168 7.39 -40.16 11.43
CA VAL A 168 7.73 -39.45 10.20
C VAL A 168 6.91 -38.16 10.07
N LEU A 169 5.60 -38.24 10.26
CA LEU A 169 4.71 -37.07 10.20
C LEU A 169 5.08 -36.03 11.26
N ARG A 170 5.39 -36.45 12.49
CA ARG A 170 5.80 -35.53 13.56
C ARG A 170 6.99 -34.66 13.14
N ASN A 171 7.94 -35.24 12.42
CA ASN A 171 9.12 -34.52 11.93
C ASN A 171 8.82 -33.68 10.69
N LYS A 172 7.98 -34.17 9.77
CA LYS A 172 7.79 -33.51 8.46
C LYS A 172 6.69 -32.47 8.42
N LEU A 173 5.59 -32.64 9.17
CA LEU A 173 4.44 -31.75 9.06
C LEU A 173 4.78 -30.31 9.48
N CYS A 174 5.46 -30.13 10.62
CA CYS A 174 5.87 -28.79 11.05
C CYS A 174 6.87 -28.14 10.10
N LEU A 175 7.76 -28.92 9.48
CA LEU A 175 8.66 -28.41 8.44
C LEU A 175 7.89 -27.95 7.20
N SER A 176 6.88 -28.72 6.77
CA SER A 176 6.01 -28.31 5.66
C SER A 176 5.28 -26.99 5.93
N ILE A 177 4.73 -26.81 7.15
CA ILE A 177 4.10 -25.55 7.55
C ILE A 177 5.12 -24.40 7.55
N SER A 178 6.29 -24.61 8.14
CA SER A 178 7.36 -23.59 8.14
C SER A 178 7.79 -23.20 6.72
N ASN A 179 7.87 -24.16 5.79
CA ASN A 179 8.23 -23.88 4.40
C ASN A 179 7.14 -23.08 3.67
N LEU A 180 5.85 -23.34 3.93
CA LEU A 180 4.76 -22.50 3.41
C LEU A 180 4.87 -21.06 3.91
N VAL A 181 5.14 -20.89 5.21
CA VAL A 181 5.34 -19.55 5.80
C VAL A 181 6.57 -18.85 5.22
N GLN A 182 7.63 -19.58 4.90
CA GLN A 182 8.78 -19.00 4.18
C GLN A 182 8.38 -18.50 2.79
N GLY A 183 7.55 -19.26 2.05
CA GLY A 183 6.99 -18.81 0.77
C GLY A 183 6.15 -17.53 0.90
N LEU A 184 5.36 -17.42 1.97
CA LEU A 184 4.63 -16.19 2.29
C LEU A 184 5.58 -15.01 2.54
N ASN A 185 6.66 -15.21 3.28
CA ASN A 185 7.63 -14.16 3.58
C ASN A 185 8.31 -13.59 2.32
N VAL A 186 8.45 -14.39 1.26
CA VAL A 186 8.96 -13.89 -0.04
C VAL A 186 8.01 -12.81 -0.59
N HIS A 187 6.70 -13.04 -0.52
CA HIS A 187 5.69 -12.10 -0.99
C HIS A 187 5.60 -10.87 -0.08
N LEU A 188 5.64 -11.06 1.25
CA LEU A 188 5.69 -9.95 2.21
C LEU A 188 6.94 -9.07 2.03
N GLY A 189 8.04 -9.66 1.57
CA GLY A 189 9.27 -8.96 1.22
C GLY A 189 9.09 -7.93 0.10
N THR A 190 8.07 -8.04 -0.76
CA THR A 190 7.86 -7.09 -1.87
C THR A 190 7.25 -5.76 -1.40
N LEU A 191 6.83 -5.64 -0.14
CA LEU A 191 6.27 -4.41 0.43
C LEU A 191 7.22 -3.20 0.28
N ILE A 192 8.53 -3.44 0.36
CA ILE A 192 9.57 -2.40 0.23
C ILE A 192 9.86 -2.00 -1.22
N GLY A 193 9.13 -2.54 -2.18
CA GLY A 193 9.22 -2.14 -3.58
C GLY A 193 9.00 -0.63 -3.76
N LEU A 194 9.72 -0.05 -4.71
CA LEU A 194 9.53 1.35 -5.12
C LEU A 194 8.36 1.44 -6.08
N ASN A 195 7.35 2.23 -5.71
CA ASN A 195 6.17 2.44 -6.54
C ASN A 195 6.25 3.80 -7.24
N PRO A 196 6.05 3.88 -8.57
CA PRO A 196 6.10 5.14 -9.29
C PRO A 196 4.89 6.02 -8.97
N VAL A 197 5.17 7.29 -8.70
CA VAL A 197 4.17 8.36 -8.49
C VAL A 197 4.08 9.25 -9.74
N GLY A 198 5.21 9.48 -10.40
CA GLY A 198 5.33 10.26 -11.63
C GLY A 198 6.62 9.90 -12.39
N PRO A 199 7.00 10.63 -13.45
CA PRO A 199 8.14 10.30 -14.31
C PRO A 199 9.47 10.14 -13.56
N GLU A 200 9.69 10.98 -12.54
CA GLU A 200 10.94 11.05 -11.77
C GLU A 200 10.71 10.91 -10.26
N SER A 201 9.52 10.44 -9.87
CA SER A 201 9.10 10.35 -8.47
C SER A 201 8.57 8.99 -8.09
N GLN A 202 8.88 8.58 -6.86
CA GLN A 202 8.58 7.26 -6.34
C GLN A 202 8.14 7.34 -4.87
N ILE A 203 7.43 6.32 -4.40
CA ILE A 203 7.10 6.13 -3.00
C ILE A 203 7.59 4.76 -2.53
N ARG A 204 8.15 4.70 -1.31
CA ARG A 204 8.58 3.47 -0.66
C ARG A 204 7.85 3.29 0.66
N TYR A 205 7.37 2.08 0.88
CA TYR A 205 6.76 1.66 2.14
C TYR A 205 7.71 0.77 2.94
N SER A 206 7.75 0.96 4.25
CA SER A 206 8.52 0.09 5.15
C SER A 206 7.95 0.14 6.56
N MET A 207 8.02 -0.96 7.31
CA MET A 207 7.59 -0.99 8.70
C MET A 207 8.48 -0.13 9.58
N ILE A 208 7.88 0.52 10.57
CA ILE A 208 8.59 1.32 11.57
C ILE A 208 8.99 0.44 12.77
N ASN A 209 8.06 -0.39 13.25
CA ASN A 209 8.19 -1.21 14.45
C ASN A 209 7.55 -2.60 14.27
N VAL A 210 7.56 -3.42 15.32
CA VAL A 210 6.83 -4.70 15.37
C VAL A 210 5.31 -4.43 15.38
N PRO A 211 4.49 -5.22 14.66
CA PRO A 211 3.05 -4.99 14.60
C PRO A 211 2.37 -5.14 15.97
N SER A 212 1.33 -4.35 16.19
CA SER A 212 0.42 -4.52 17.33
C SER A 212 -0.67 -5.52 17.00
N ILE A 213 -0.87 -6.53 17.85
CA ILE A 213 -1.84 -7.61 17.62
C ILE A 213 -2.83 -7.64 18.78
N THR A 214 -4.10 -7.47 18.47
CA THR A 214 -5.22 -7.63 19.41
C THR A 214 -5.92 -8.96 19.15
N LYS A 215 -7.06 -9.20 19.80
CA LYS A 215 -7.93 -10.32 19.47
C LYS A 215 -8.64 -10.13 18.12
N ASP A 216 -8.89 -8.88 17.70
CA ASP A 216 -9.75 -8.56 16.57
C ASP A 216 -8.95 -8.18 15.29
N TYR A 217 -7.69 -7.75 15.44
CA TYR A 217 -6.86 -7.29 14.33
C TYR A 217 -5.35 -7.36 14.59
N ILE A 218 -4.58 -7.30 13.50
CA ILE A 218 -3.16 -6.93 13.47
C ILE A 218 -3.01 -5.54 12.83
N SER A 219 -2.17 -4.68 13.41
CA SER A 219 -1.91 -3.30 12.97
C SER A 219 -0.42 -3.10 12.73
N LEU A 220 -0.07 -2.63 11.54
CA LEU A 220 1.29 -2.36 11.11
C LEU A 220 1.48 -0.85 10.94
N ASP A 221 2.46 -0.30 11.63
CA ASP A 221 2.89 1.09 11.46
C ASP A 221 3.89 1.16 10.31
N ILE A 222 3.52 1.90 9.26
CA ILE A 222 4.25 1.97 7.99
C ILE A 222 4.77 3.39 7.78
N SER A 223 6.07 3.49 7.48
CA SER A 223 6.69 4.68 6.91
C SER A 223 6.47 4.69 5.41
N ALA A 224 5.93 5.81 4.92
CA ALA A 224 5.72 6.09 3.51
C ALA A 224 6.63 7.26 3.12
N VAL A 225 7.70 6.99 2.35
CA VAL A 225 8.68 8.01 1.97
C VAL A 225 8.60 8.26 0.47
N LEU A 226 8.34 9.51 0.11
CA LEU A 226 8.34 9.99 -1.26
C LEU A 226 9.77 10.39 -1.67
N PHE A 227 10.12 10.13 -2.93
CA PHE A 227 11.42 10.41 -3.51
C PHE A 227 11.24 11.18 -4.81
N LEU A 228 12.09 12.19 -5.03
CA LEU A 228 12.24 12.92 -6.28
C LEU A 228 13.69 12.80 -6.74
N LEU A 229 13.94 12.27 -7.95
CA LEU A 229 15.30 12.05 -8.46
C LEU A 229 16.18 11.26 -7.47
N GLY A 230 15.59 10.28 -6.78
CA GLY A 230 16.25 9.45 -5.77
C GLY A 230 16.50 10.12 -4.41
N LYS A 231 16.12 11.39 -4.22
CA LYS A 231 16.26 12.11 -2.94
C LYS A 231 14.93 12.10 -2.17
N PRO A 232 14.94 11.79 -0.86
CA PRO A 232 13.72 11.76 -0.06
C PRO A 232 13.13 13.17 0.09
N ILE A 233 11.80 13.24 0.07
CA ILE A 233 11.05 14.42 0.47
C ILE A 233 10.96 14.42 1.99
N VAL A 234 11.43 15.50 2.60
CA VAL A 234 11.44 15.69 4.04
C VAL A 234 10.59 16.92 4.34
N LEU A 235 9.59 16.74 5.20
CA LEU A 235 8.79 17.84 5.72
C LEU A 235 9.55 18.56 6.85
N PRO A 236 9.39 19.89 6.98
CA PRO A 236 10.00 20.66 8.06
C PRO A 236 9.29 20.51 9.42
N VAL A 237 8.09 19.94 9.45
CA VAL A 237 7.23 19.84 10.64
C VAL A 237 7.22 18.41 11.17
N GLU A 238 7.06 18.26 12.49
CA GLU A 238 6.85 16.97 13.14
C GLU A 238 5.51 16.36 12.72
N ALA A 239 5.52 15.04 12.48
CA ALA A 239 4.35 14.32 12.00
C ALA A 239 3.20 14.32 13.03
N SER A 240 1.98 14.44 12.54
CA SER A 240 0.78 14.42 13.36
C SER A 240 0.36 12.98 13.69
N HIS A 241 0.09 12.71 14.96
CA HIS A 241 -0.43 11.41 15.39
C HIS A 241 -1.90 11.26 14.99
N PHE A 242 -2.26 10.11 14.42
CA PHE A 242 -3.64 9.73 14.15
C PHE A 242 -3.93 8.31 14.62
N VAL A 243 -5.20 8.02 14.89
CA VAL A 243 -5.65 6.68 15.32
C VAL A 243 -6.71 6.18 14.36
N LEU A 244 -6.47 4.99 13.81
CA LEU A 244 -7.47 4.35 12.97
C LEU A 244 -8.71 3.97 13.78
N PRO A 245 -9.92 4.38 13.34
CA PRO A 245 -11.19 3.94 13.94
C PRO A 245 -11.30 2.41 13.98
N ALA A 246 -12.01 1.89 14.99
CA ALA A 246 -12.10 0.44 15.23
C ALA A 246 -12.80 -0.32 14.09
N HIS A 247 -13.86 0.26 13.53
CA HIS A 247 -14.65 -0.30 12.43
C HIS A 247 -14.93 0.78 11.41
N VAL A 248 -14.59 0.54 10.14
CA VAL A 248 -14.87 1.44 9.01
C VAL A 248 -15.14 0.62 7.76
N GLY A 249 -16.07 1.11 6.95
CA GLY A 249 -16.44 0.55 5.67
C GLY A 249 -17.53 -0.52 5.75
N ALA A 250 -17.85 -1.10 4.60
CA ALA A 250 -18.88 -2.12 4.47
C ALA A 250 -18.60 -3.41 5.27
N GLU A 251 -19.66 -4.17 5.55
CA GLU A 251 -19.52 -5.53 6.07
C GLU A 251 -18.68 -6.39 5.12
N GLY A 252 -17.67 -7.08 5.68
CA GLY A 252 -16.72 -7.89 4.91
C GLY A 252 -15.43 -7.16 4.49
N ALA A 253 -15.25 -5.88 4.85
CA ALA A 253 -13.94 -5.25 4.75
C ALA A 253 -12.88 -6.06 5.52
N MET A 254 -11.70 -6.23 4.93
CA MET A 254 -10.61 -7.05 5.48
C MET A 254 -9.41 -6.20 5.91
N ALA A 255 -9.17 -5.10 5.18
CA ALA A 255 -8.06 -4.20 5.39
C ALA A 255 -8.54 -2.76 5.58
N THR A 256 -7.88 -2.05 6.47
CA THR A 256 -8.04 -0.62 6.68
C THR A 256 -6.68 0.06 6.59
N VAL A 257 -6.54 1.01 5.69
CA VAL A 257 -5.31 1.79 5.48
C VAL A 257 -5.56 3.23 5.89
N GLY A 258 -4.78 3.74 6.84
CA GLY A 258 -4.81 5.14 7.24
C GLY A 258 -3.64 5.90 6.64
N LEU A 259 -3.89 7.09 6.11
CA LEU A 259 -2.90 7.99 5.52
C LEU A 259 -2.99 9.34 6.23
N SER A 260 -1.91 9.73 6.91
CA SER A 260 -1.82 11.03 7.61
C SER A 260 -1.86 12.23 6.66
N GLN A 261 -2.25 13.40 7.18
CA GLN A 261 -2.10 14.68 6.48
C GLN A 261 -0.66 14.92 6.01
N ASP A 262 0.35 14.52 6.79
CA ASP A 262 1.76 14.67 6.43
C ASP A 262 2.13 13.95 5.12
N LEU A 263 1.45 12.85 4.80
CA LEU A 263 1.67 12.17 3.52
C LEU A 263 1.14 13.01 2.35
N PHE A 264 0.01 13.69 2.52
CA PHE A 264 -0.54 14.61 1.51
C PHE A 264 0.34 15.84 1.37
N ASP A 265 0.80 16.42 2.48
CA ASP A 265 1.73 17.56 2.47
C ASP A 265 3.06 17.19 1.79
N SER A 266 3.57 15.99 2.05
CA SER A 266 4.77 15.45 1.38
C SER A 266 4.56 15.29 -0.13
N ALA A 267 3.37 14.83 -0.54
CA ALA A 267 3.02 14.68 -1.96
C ALA A 267 2.92 16.04 -2.67
N LEU A 268 2.31 17.03 -2.04
CA LEU A 268 2.20 18.38 -2.57
C LEU A 268 3.58 19.07 -2.66
N LEU A 269 4.44 18.89 -1.64
CA LEU A 269 5.83 19.34 -1.67
C LEU A 269 6.62 18.66 -2.79
N LEU A 270 6.38 17.37 -3.04
CA LEU A 270 7.00 16.65 -4.16
C LEU A 270 6.60 17.28 -5.50
N LEU A 271 5.31 17.51 -5.72
CA LEU A 271 4.80 18.11 -6.97
C LEU A 271 5.35 19.53 -7.19
N GLN A 272 5.46 20.31 -6.11
CA GLN A 272 6.06 21.64 -6.14
C GLN A 272 7.54 21.60 -6.51
N LYS A 273 8.34 20.75 -5.85
CA LYS A 273 9.79 20.61 -6.13
C LYS A 273 10.09 20.04 -7.50
N ALA A 274 9.21 19.18 -8.02
CA ALA A 274 9.29 18.66 -9.37
C ALA A 274 8.95 19.74 -10.43
N GLY A 275 8.44 20.90 -10.02
CA GLY A 275 7.93 21.91 -10.94
C GLY A 275 6.66 21.48 -11.68
N ALA A 276 6.06 20.37 -11.28
CA ALA A 276 4.91 19.77 -11.96
C ALA A 276 3.66 20.66 -11.86
N LEU A 277 3.56 21.51 -10.84
CA LEU A 277 2.45 22.44 -10.64
C LEU A 277 2.54 23.71 -11.51
N ASN A 278 3.64 23.92 -12.23
CA ASN A 278 3.79 25.04 -13.13
C ASN A 278 3.04 24.78 -14.44
N LEU A 279 2.42 25.84 -14.99
CA LEU A 279 1.60 25.76 -16.21
C LEU A 279 1.84 26.98 -17.09
N ASP A 280 2.01 26.77 -18.40
CA ASP A 280 2.08 27.84 -19.38
C ASP A 280 0.87 27.73 -20.33
N ILE A 281 0.02 28.75 -20.34
CA ILE A 281 -1.21 28.79 -21.14
C ILE A 281 -0.98 29.79 -22.27
N THR A 282 -1.03 29.36 -23.53
CA THR A 282 -0.78 30.25 -24.68
C THR A 282 -2.00 30.38 -25.57
N GLY A 283 -2.32 31.61 -25.96
CA GLY A 283 -3.35 31.89 -26.95
C GLY A 283 -2.87 31.56 -28.37
N HIS A 284 -3.72 30.89 -29.15
CA HIS A 284 -3.46 30.64 -30.57
C HIS A 284 -4.31 31.55 -31.45
N LEU A 285 -3.68 32.48 -32.17
CA LEU A 285 -4.36 33.44 -33.05
C LEU A 285 -5.22 32.82 -34.16
N LYS A 286 -5.03 31.53 -34.49
CA LYS A 286 -5.76 30.84 -35.57
C LYS A 286 -7.08 30.20 -35.13
N SER A 287 -7.44 30.29 -33.85
CA SER A 287 -8.73 29.84 -33.34
C SER A 287 -9.71 31.02 -33.33
N GLU A 288 -10.89 30.84 -33.94
CA GLU A 288 -11.94 31.87 -33.96
C GLU A 288 -12.43 32.25 -32.55
N ASP A 289 -12.20 31.38 -31.55
CA ASP A 289 -12.55 31.58 -30.13
C ASP A 289 -11.35 32.00 -29.25
N ASN A 290 -10.25 32.49 -29.82
CA ASN A 290 -9.05 32.82 -29.03
C ASN A 290 -9.24 34.08 -28.16
N LEU A 291 -9.60 33.87 -26.90
CA LEU A 291 -9.72 34.91 -25.87
C LEU A 291 -8.36 35.43 -25.35
N LEU A 292 -7.25 34.73 -25.61
CA LEU A 292 -5.89 35.11 -25.18
C LEU A 292 -5.16 35.93 -26.24
N ASN A 293 -5.61 37.18 -26.42
CA ASN A 293 -4.95 38.13 -27.30
C ASN A 293 -5.01 39.58 -26.75
N THR A 294 -4.10 40.44 -27.22
CA THR A 294 -4.01 41.83 -26.76
C THR A 294 -5.23 42.68 -27.13
N SER A 295 -5.97 42.33 -28.18
CA SER A 295 -7.21 43.03 -28.55
C SER A 295 -8.30 42.81 -27.50
N MET A 296 -8.51 41.58 -27.04
CA MET A 296 -9.46 41.26 -25.97
C MET A 296 -9.05 41.91 -24.64
N LEU A 297 -7.77 41.84 -24.27
CA LEU A 297 -7.28 42.53 -23.08
C LEU A 297 -7.44 44.06 -23.20
N GLY A 298 -7.24 44.61 -24.40
CA GLY A 298 -7.38 46.03 -24.69
C GLY A 298 -8.79 46.59 -24.49
N GLN A 299 -9.82 45.74 -24.59
CA GLN A 299 -11.20 46.12 -24.27
C GLN A 299 -11.40 46.40 -22.78
N LEU A 300 -10.59 45.78 -21.91
CA LEU A 300 -10.65 45.94 -20.45
C LEU A 300 -9.58 46.89 -19.92
N ILE A 301 -8.41 46.91 -20.56
CA ILE A 301 -7.24 47.69 -20.16
C ILE A 301 -6.84 48.58 -21.34
N PRO A 302 -7.31 49.85 -21.40
CA PRO A 302 -7.10 50.74 -22.54
C PRO A 302 -5.62 50.93 -22.93
N GLU A 303 -4.71 50.88 -21.95
CA GLU A 303 -3.29 51.01 -22.18
C GLU A 303 -2.70 49.83 -22.97
N VAL A 304 -3.29 48.63 -22.88
CA VAL A 304 -2.93 47.48 -23.73
C VAL A 304 -3.30 47.76 -25.19
N ALA A 305 -4.50 48.31 -25.45
CA ALA A 305 -4.91 48.66 -26.82
C ALA A 305 -4.00 49.75 -27.43
N ARG A 306 -3.53 50.70 -26.61
CA ARG A 306 -2.62 51.77 -27.03
C ARG A 306 -1.22 51.24 -27.37
N GLN A 307 -0.67 50.38 -26.52
CA GLN A 307 0.67 49.81 -26.71
C GLN A 307 0.70 48.71 -27.78
N PHE A 308 -0.42 48.01 -28.00
CA PHE A 308 -0.53 46.89 -28.94
C PHE A 308 -1.68 47.07 -29.95
N PRO A 309 -1.56 47.98 -30.94
CA PRO A 309 -2.64 48.27 -31.89
C PRO A 309 -2.95 47.11 -32.86
N LYS A 310 -1.99 46.21 -33.06
CA LYS A 310 -2.17 44.98 -33.82
C LYS A 310 -2.37 43.83 -32.83
N PRO A 311 -3.39 42.96 -33.01
CA PRO A 311 -3.60 41.83 -32.11
C PRO A 311 -2.37 40.92 -32.04
N MET A 312 -1.91 40.64 -30.82
CA MET A 312 -0.81 39.73 -30.54
C MET A 312 -1.32 38.61 -29.61
N PRO A 313 -0.80 37.38 -29.73
CA PRO A 313 -1.13 36.32 -28.79
C PRO A 313 -0.64 36.67 -27.39
N VAL A 314 -1.39 36.24 -26.39
CA VAL A 314 -1.05 36.39 -24.97
C VAL A 314 -0.72 35.03 -24.38
N ALA A 315 0.27 35.00 -23.49
CA ALA A 315 0.64 33.84 -22.69
C ALA A 315 0.47 34.15 -21.21
N LEU A 316 -0.06 33.19 -20.45
CA LEU A 316 -0.06 33.20 -18.98
C LEU A 316 0.99 32.21 -18.51
N LYS A 317 2.00 32.69 -17.79
CA LYS A 317 2.97 31.86 -17.09
C LYS A 317 2.54 31.72 -15.64
N VAL A 318 2.04 30.55 -15.30
CA VAL A 318 1.59 30.20 -13.94
C VAL A 318 2.74 29.50 -13.23
N ARG A 319 3.15 30.06 -12.09
CA ARG A 319 4.24 29.54 -11.27
C ARG A 319 3.77 29.34 -9.84
N LEU A 320 3.88 28.11 -9.35
CA LEU A 320 3.62 27.80 -7.94
C LEU A 320 4.95 27.81 -7.16
N GLY A 321 5.30 28.98 -6.63
CA GLY A 321 6.47 29.14 -5.79
C GLY A 321 6.29 28.56 -4.39
N ALA A 322 5.11 28.75 -3.80
CA ALA A 322 4.73 28.22 -2.50
C ALA A 322 4.24 26.76 -2.60
N THR A 323 4.47 25.98 -1.55
CA THR A 323 3.92 24.62 -1.46
C THR A 323 2.42 24.70 -1.18
N PRO A 324 1.57 24.01 -1.96
CA PRO A 324 0.14 23.90 -1.67
C PRO A 324 -0.11 23.38 -0.26
N VAL A 325 -1.17 23.86 0.38
CA VAL A 325 -1.58 23.40 1.70
C VAL A 325 -2.82 22.52 1.56
N ALA A 326 -2.74 21.26 1.99
CA ALA A 326 -3.90 20.41 2.15
C ALA A 326 -4.50 20.58 3.54
N THR A 327 -5.82 20.45 3.64
CA THR A 327 -6.51 20.40 4.94
C THR A 327 -7.54 19.29 4.90
N LEU A 328 -7.45 18.38 5.87
CA LEU A 328 -8.34 17.23 5.99
C LEU A 328 -9.27 17.45 7.20
N HIS A 329 -10.52 17.75 6.89
CA HIS A 329 -11.60 17.80 7.86
C HIS A 329 -12.54 16.61 7.68
N THR A 330 -13.31 16.29 8.72
CA THR A 330 -14.27 15.18 8.64
C THR A 330 -15.22 15.37 7.44
N ASN A 331 -15.21 14.40 6.51
CA ASN A 331 -15.95 14.40 5.23
C ASN A 331 -15.60 15.51 4.22
N ASN A 332 -14.53 16.28 4.45
CA ASN A 332 -14.15 17.38 3.57
C ASN A 332 -12.62 17.48 3.46
N ALA A 333 -12.09 17.46 2.24
CA ALA A 333 -10.68 17.73 1.99
C ALA A 333 -10.56 18.95 1.09
N THR A 334 -9.64 19.85 1.41
CA THR A 334 -9.39 21.06 0.61
C THR A 334 -7.91 21.22 0.29
N ILE A 335 -7.62 21.89 -0.82
CA ILE A 335 -6.27 22.34 -1.18
C ILE A 335 -6.31 23.84 -1.41
N GLN A 336 -5.38 24.58 -0.80
CA GLN A 336 -5.14 25.98 -1.12
C GLN A 336 -3.89 26.14 -1.98
N LEU A 337 -4.02 26.88 -3.06
CA LEU A 337 -2.95 27.22 -3.98
C LEU A 337 -2.70 28.73 -3.97
N GLN A 338 -1.43 29.11 -4.10
CA GLN A 338 -1.01 30.51 -4.23
C GLN A 338 -0.14 30.71 -5.49
N PRO A 339 -0.70 30.59 -6.71
CA PRO A 339 0.05 30.82 -7.93
C PRO A 339 0.42 32.30 -8.13
N PHE A 340 1.61 32.51 -8.66
CA PHE A 340 1.97 33.76 -9.33
C PHE A 340 1.69 33.61 -10.83
N VAL A 341 0.89 34.51 -11.39
CA VAL A 341 0.50 34.47 -12.81
C VAL A 341 1.07 35.69 -13.51
N GLU A 342 2.00 35.46 -14.45
CA GLU A 342 2.54 36.52 -15.30
C GLU A 342 1.86 36.51 -16.68
N VAL A 343 1.33 37.66 -17.09
CA VAL A 343 0.67 37.84 -18.39
C VAL A 343 1.62 38.53 -19.36
N GLN A 344 1.91 37.87 -20.48
CA GLN A 344 2.90 38.32 -21.46
C GLN A 344 2.28 38.40 -22.87
N ALA A 345 2.58 39.46 -23.61
CA ALA A 345 2.36 39.47 -25.06
C ALA A 345 3.49 38.71 -25.76
N VAL A 346 3.14 37.90 -26.76
CA VAL A 346 4.09 37.09 -27.53
C VAL A 346 4.33 37.76 -28.88
N ALA A 347 5.56 38.22 -29.11
CA ALA A 347 5.95 38.83 -30.37
C ALA A 347 6.23 37.80 -31.47
N SER A 348 6.16 38.24 -32.74
CA SER A 348 6.36 37.38 -33.92
C SER A 348 7.74 36.73 -33.97
N ASN A 349 8.73 37.32 -33.30
CA ASN A 349 10.08 36.79 -33.13
C ASN A 349 10.21 35.90 -31.87
N SER A 350 9.11 35.47 -31.27
CA SER A 350 9.04 34.73 -29.99
C SER A 350 9.58 35.48 -28.77
N ALA A 351 9.76 36.81 -28.85
CA ALA A 351 10.07 37.61 -27.68
C ALA A 351 8.81 37.76 -26.80
N PHE A 352 9.00 37.67 -25.48
CA PHE A 352 7.93 37.89 -24.51
C PHE A 352 8.01 39.31 -23.95
N GLN A 353 6.89 40.03 -23.96
CA GLN A 353 6.78 41.33 -23.33
C GLN A 353 5.81 41.24 -22.14
N SER A 354 6.32 41.43 -20.93
CA SER A 354 5.53 41.39 -19.71
C SER A 354 4.53 42.55 -19.67
N LEU A 355 3.25 42.23 -19.53
CA LEU A 355 2.17 43.22 -19.44
C LEU A 355 1.87 43.55 -17.98
N PHE A 356 1.57 42.52 -17.19
CA PHE A 356 1.24 42.62 -15.76
C PHE A 356 1.29 41.23 -15.11
N SER A 357 1.22 41.18 -13.78
CA SER A 357 1.16 39.94 -13.02
C SER A 357 0.17 40.00 -11.86
N PHE A 358 -0.29 38.83 -11.46
CA PHE A 358 -1.18 38.64 -10.32
C PHE A 358 -0.57 37.68 -9.29
N ASP A 359 -0.73 38.04 -8.01
CA ASP A 359 -0.75 37.08 -6.93
C ASP A 359 -2.18 36.54 -6.82
N VAL A 360 -2.31 35.21 -6.92
CA VAL A 360 -3.60 34.54 -6.98
C VAL A 360 -3.73 33.63 -5.76
N VAL A 361 -4.92 33.58 -5.15
CA VAL A 361 -5.27 32.56 -4.15
C VAL A 361 -6.46 31.77 -4.67
N VAL A 362 -6.30 30.46 -4.74
CA VAL A 362 -7.33 29.52 -5.18
C VAL A 362 -7.58 28.52 -4.07
N ASN A 363 -8.83 28.42 -3.61
CA ASN A 363 -9.26 27.36 -2.71
C ASN A 363 -9.97 26.30 -3.54
N LEU A 364 -9.58 25.04 -3.34
CA LEU A 364 -10.10 23.89 -4.07
C LEU A 364 -10.70 22.90 -3.08
N ASN A 365 -11.85 22.36 -3.42
CA ASN A 365 -12.35 21.12 -2.84
C ASN A 365 -11.63 19.94 -3.51
N LEU A 366 -11.13 19.01 -2.71
CA LEU A 366 -10.42 17.80 -3.13
C LEU A 366 -11.31 16.58 -2.90
N GLN A 367 -11.73 15.94 -3.98
CA GLN A 367 -12.44 14.67 -3.90
C GLN A 367 -11.44 13.53 -4.09
N LEU A 368 -11.38 12.64 -3.11
CA LEU A 368 -10.52 11.48 -3.14
C LEU A 368 -11.29 10.24 -3.57
N SER A 369 -10.68 9.43 -4.44
CA SER A 369 -11.26 8.18 -4.90
C SER A 369 -10.19 7.13 -5.15
N MET A 370 -10.60 5.87 -5.16
CA MET A 370 -9.71 4.76 -5.46
C MET A 370 -9.92 4.30 -6.90
N SER A 371 -8.81 4.18 -7.62
CA SER A 371 -8.79 3.58 -8.97
C SER A 371 -7.67 2.57 -9.05
N LYS A 372 -8.02 1.32 -9.36
CA LYS A 372 -7.14 0.15 -9.29
C LYS A 372 -6.54 0.00 -7.87
N VAL A 373 -5.26 0.33 -7.69
CA VAL A 373 -4.52 0.27 -6.42
C VAL A 373 -4.00 1.64 -5.97
N LYS A 374 -4.50 2.71 -6.59
CA LYS A 374 -4.03 4.08 -6.35
C LYS A 374 -5.13 4.95 -5.78
N LEU A 375 -4.76 5.75 -4.79
CA LEU A 375 -5.56 6.88 -4.32
C LEU A 375 -5.36 8.04 -5.30
N GLN A 376 -6.45 8.48 -5.91
CA GLN A 376 -6.49 9.59 -6.86
C GLN A 376 -7.27 10.76 -6.26
N GLY A 377 -7.00 11.95 -6.78
CA GLY A 377 -7.74 13.16 -6.44
C GLY A 377 -8.35 13.80 -7.69
N THR A 378 -9.49 14.44 -7.52
CA THR A 378 -10.04 15.43 -8.46
C THR A 378 -10.37 16.71 -7.72
N THR A 379 -10.29 17.84 -8.41
CA THR A 379 -10.41 19.16 -7.80
C THR A 379 -11.57 19.95 -8.39
N SER A 380 -12.18 20.76 -7.54
CA SER A 380 -13.18 21.75 -7.96
C SER A 380 -12.97 23.03 -7.17
N VAL A 381 -13.23 24.18 -7.78
CA VAL A 381 -13.05 25.47 -7.10
C VAL A 381 -14.07 25.63 -5.98
N LEU A 382 -13.59 26.07 -4.82
CA LEU A 382 -14.38 26.41 -3.65
C LEU A 382 -14.41 27.94 -3.48
N GLY A 383 -15.54 28.55 -3.86
CA GLY A 383 -15.70 30.01 -3.82
C GLY A 383 -15.04 30.71 -5.01
N ASP A 384 -14.66 31.98 -4.82
CA ASP A 384 -14.07 32.81 -5.87
C ASP A 384 -12.53 32.81 -5.84
N ILE A 385 -11.91 32.87 -7.01
CA ILE A 385 -10.46 33.08 -7.14
C ILE A 385 -10.11 34.49 -6.69
N GLN A 386 -9.17 34.64 -5.76
CA GLN A 386 -8.74 35.96 -5.30
C GLN A 386 -7.57 36.41 -6.16
N LEU A 387 -7.68 37.62 -6.73
CA LEU A 387 -6.69 38.20 -7.65
C LEU A 387 -6.18 39.51 -7.06
N THR A 388 -4.86 39.61 -6.87
CA THR A 388 -4.19 40.85 -6.45
C THR A 388 -3.14 41.22 -7.49
N VAL A 389 -3.18 42.45 -8.01
CA VAL A 389 -2.18 42.92 -8.99
C VAL A 389 -0.83 43.03 -8.29
N ALA A 390 0.15 42.25 -8.74
CA ALA A 390 1.51 42.25 -8.20
C ALA A 390 2.38 43.28 -8.91
N SER A 391 2.31 43.36 -10.25
CA SER A 391 2.96 44.41 -11.04
C SER A 391 2.21 44.71 -12.33
N SER A 392 2.44 45.88 -12.91
CA SER A 392 1.83 46.28 -14.20
C SER A 392 2.73 47.25 -14.98
N ASN A 393 2.97 46.92 -16.24
CA ASN A 393 3.61 47.78 -17.24
C ASN A 393 2.58 48.49 -18.14
N VAL A 394 1.30 48.24 -17.92
CA VAL A 394 0.17 48.78 -18.68
C VAL A 394 -0.72 49.68 -17.81
N GLY A 395 -0.13 50.28 -16.78
CA GLY A 395 -0.81 51.23 -15.89
C GLY A 395 -1.79 50.56 -14.92
N PHE A 396 -2.84 51.28 -14.55
CA PHE A 396 -3.83 50.81 -13.58
C PHE A 396 -4.65 49.64 -14.13
N ILE A 397 -4.80 48.58 -13.34
CA ILE A 397 -5.61 47.41 -13.66
C ILE A 397 -6.66 47.22 -12.57
N ASN A 398 -7.93 47.26 -12.97
CA ASN A 398 -9.02 46.89 -12.08
C ASN A 398 -9.19 45.36 -12.10
N ALA A 399 -8.74 44.68 -11.05
CA ALA A 399 -8.81 43.23 -10.94
C ALA A 399 -10.24 42.67 -11.13
N ASN A 400 -11.27 43.43 -10.73
CA ASN A 400 -12.67 43.01 -10.88
C ASN A 400 -13.13 42.98 -12.35
N GLN A 401 -12.53 43.79 -13.21
CA GLN A 401 -12.84 43.79 -14.65
C GLN A 401 -12.15 42.63 -15.38
N VAL A 402 -11.00 42.19 -14.89
CA VAL A 402 -10.22 41.09 -15.50
C VAL A 402 -10.70 39.71 -15.03
N ARG A 403 -11.33 39.63 -13.86
CA ARG A 403 -11.84 38.39 -13.25
C ARG A 403 -12.66 37.49 -14.19
N PRO A 404 -13.66 37.96 -14.95
CA PRO A 404 -14.46 37.09 -15.82
C PRO A 404 -13.62 36.38 -16.91
N LEU A 405 -12.53 37.00 -17.36
CA LEU A 405 -11.60 36.36 -18.28
C LEU A 405 -10.77 35.27 -17.58
N MET A 406 -10.40 35.47 -16.32
CA MET A 406 -9.58 34.50 -15.57
C MET A 406 -10.33 33.20 -15.28
N ASP A 407 -11.64 33.25 -15.08
CA ASP A 407 -12.45 32.04 -14.87
C ASP A 407 -12.40 31.10 -16.08
N THR A 408 -12.33 31.64 -17.30
CA THR A 408 -12.24 30.81 -18.51
C THR A 408 -10.80 30.50 -18.88
N LEU A 409 -9.91 31.50 -18.79
CA LEU A 409 -8.55 31.41 -19.34
C LEU A 409 -7.52 30.83 -18.38
N PHE A 410 -7.80 30.84 -17.08
CA PHE A 410 -6.88 30.38 -16.05
C PHE A 410 -7.47 29.22 -15.24
N GLN A 411 -8.69 29.37 -14.71
CA GLN A 411 -9.28 28.37 -13.82
C GLN A 411 -9.42 27.00 -14.49
N LYS A 412 -10.02 26.93 -15.69
CA LYS A 412 -10.23 25.65 -16.36
C LYS A 412 -8.90 24.94 -16.70
N PRO A 413 -7.91 25.58 -17.36
CA PRO A 413 -6.61 24.94 -17.58
C PRO A 413 -5.88 24.55 -16.29
N LEU A 414 -6.02 25.33 -15.21
CA LEU A 414 -5.46 24.98 -13.90
C LEU A 414 -6.09 23.69 -13.36
N LEU A 415 -7.43 23.58 -13.38
CA LEU A 415 -8.13 22.39 -12.92
C LEU A 415 -7.78 21.17 -13.78
N ASP A 416 -7.82 21.30 -15.11
CA ASP A 416 -7.46 20.22 -16.04
C ASP A 416 -6.04 19.70 -15.77
N HIS A 417 -5.10 20.61 -15.50
CA HIS A 417 -3.71 20.26 -15.18
C HIS A 417 -3.59 19.57 -13.82
N LEU A 418 -4.27 20.07 -12.79
CA LEU A 418 -4.26 19.48 -11.45
C LEU A 418 -4.93 18.10 -11.43
N ASP A 419 -6.07 17.95 -12.10
CA ASP A 419 -6.77 16.68 -12.19
C ASP A 419 -5.95 15.64 -12.95
N ALA A 420 -5.19 16.04 -13.97
CA ALA A 420 -4.23 15.16 -14.63
C ALA A 420 -3.12 14.67 -13.68
N LEU A 421 -2.57 15.57 -12.86
CA LEU A 421 -1.53 15.23 -11.87
C LEU A 421 -2.06 14.34 -10.76
N LEU A 422 -3.17 14.72 -10.14
CA LEU A 422 -3.81 13.99 -9.03
C LEU A 422 -4.45 12.68 -9.51
N GLY A 423 -4.85 12.61 -10.77
CA GLY A 423 -5.28 11.39 -11.44
C GLY A 423 -4.17 10.36 -11.65
N MET A 424 -2.89 10.73 -11.62
CA MET A 424 -1.80 9.73 -11.62
C MET A 424 -1.85 8.85 -10.36
N GLY A 425 -2.26 9.44 -9.24
CA GLY A 425 -2.51 8.80 -7.95
C GLY A 425 -1.28 8.23 -7.24
N ILE A 426 -1.44 7.98 -5.94
CA ILE A 426 -0.43 7.35 -5.08
C ILE A 426 -0.85 5.90 -4.83
N ALA A 427 0.02 4.94 -5.14
CA ALA A 427 -0.24 3.53 -4.87
C ALA A 427 -0.28 3.27 -3.37
N LEU A 428 -1.29 2.55 -2.88
CA LEU A 428 -1.35 2.11 -1.49
C LEU A 428 -0.24 1.07 -1.19
N PRO A 429 0.13 0.85 0.09
CA PRO A 429 1.01 -0.24 0.46
C PRO A 429 0.43 -1.57 -0.03
N SER A 430 1.18 -2.32 -0.84
CA SER A 430 0.73 -3.61 -1.38
C SER A 430 1.86 -4.62 -1.42
N VAL A 431 1.49 -5.90 -1.44
CA VAL A 431 2.39 -7.02 -1.70
C VAL A 431 2.02 -7.67 -3.02
N VAL A 432 2.94 -8.37 -3.66
CA VAL A 432 2.70 -9.01 -4.95
C VAL A 432 1.50 -9.96 -4.85
N ASN A 433 0.68 -9.99 -5.92
CA ASN A 433 -0.54 -10.81 -6.05
C ASN A 433 -1.69 -10.47 -5.11
N LEU A 434 -1.57 -9.46 -4.24
CA LEU A 434 -2.66 -9.01 -3.36
C LEU A 434 -3.28 -7.72 -3.88
N HIS A 435 -4.60 -7.71 -4.07
CA HIS A 435 -5.35 -6.58 -4.60
C HIS A 435 -6.43 -6.13 -3.62
N TYR A 436 -6.65 -4.81 -3.58
CA TYR A 436 -7.77 -4.18 -2.87
C TYR A 436 -9.05 -4.36 -3.68
N VAL A 437 -10.14 -4.78 -3.01
CA VAL A 437 -11.44 -5.03 -3.63
C VAL A 437 -12.48 -4.09 -3.04
N ASN A 438 -13.25 -3.43 -3.90
CA ASN A 438 -14.30 -2.47 -3.55
C ASN A 438 -13.86 -1.48 -2.44
N PRO A 439 -12.75 -0.75 -2.63
CA PRO A 439 -12.26 0.16 -1.61
C PRO A 439 -13.16 1.39 -1.45
N GLU A 440 -13.42 1.77 -0.20
CA GLU A 440 -14.17 2.95 0.20
C GLU A 440 -13.21 3.95 0.87
N VAL A 441 -13.35 5.23 0.55
CA VAL A 441 -12.48 6.31 1.05
C VAL A 441 -13.27 7.20 2.00
N PHE A 442 -12.69 7.46 3.17
CA PHE A 442 -13.27 8.29 4.23
C PHE A 442 -12.26 9.35 4.66
N VAL A 443 -12.70 10.60 4.78
CA VAL A 443 -11.85 11.69 5.26
C VAL A 443 -12.20 11.98 6.73
N TYR A 444 -11.19 11.95 7.59
CA TYR A 444 -11.27 12.29 9.00
C TYR A 444 -10.40 13.52 9.28
N GLU A 445 -10.50 14.06 10.50
CA GLU A 445 -9.67 15.18 10.94
C GLU A 445 -8.19 14.80 10.91
N GLY A 446 -7.44 15.37 9.98
CA GLY A 446 -5.99 15.17 9.82
C GLY A 446 -5.54 13.85 9.18
N TYR A 447 -6.46 13.01 8.68
CA TYR A 447 -6.09 11.76 7.98
C TYR A 447 -7.21 11.21 7.08
N VAL A 448 -6.81 10.36 6.13
CA VAL A 448 -7.72 9.63 5.23
C VAL A 448 -7.69 8.14 5.58
N VAL A 449 -8.84 7.49 5.55
CA VAL A 449 -9.00 6.05 5.77
C VAL A 449 -9.53 5.40 4.51
N ILE A 450 -8.88 4.34 4.06
CA ILE A 450 -9.34 3.47 3.00
C ILE A 450 -9.75 2.14 3.64
N SER A 451 -11.00 1.73 3.48
CA SER A 451 -11.49 0.41 3.91
C SER A 451 -11.78 -0.46 2.70
N SER A 452 -11.35 -1.71 2.71
CA SER A 452 -11.44 -2.56 1.50
C SER A 452 -11.41 -4.05 1.83
N GLY A 453 -12.06 -4.85 0.99
CA GLY A 453 -11.81 -6.28 0.91
C GLY A 453 -10.44 -6.57 0.28
N LEU A 454 -9.98 -7.81 0.38
CA LEU A 454 -8.73 -8.25 -0.24
C LEU A 454 -8.98 -9.46 -1.15
N SER A 455 -8.22 -9.54 -2.24
CA SER A 455 -8.20 -10.70 -3.12
C SER A 455 -6.77 -11.08 -3.48
N TYR A 456 -6.47 -12.36 -3.38
CA TYR A 456 -5.19 -12.95 -3.77
C TYR A 456 -5.31 -13.64 -5.13
N GLN A 457 -4.43 -13.28 -6.05
CA GLN A 457 -4.35 -13.89 -7.38
C GLN A 457 -3.29 -14.98 -7.40
N HIS A 458 -3.69 -16.22 -7.73
CA HIS A 458 -2.81 -17.39 -7.74
C HIS A 458 -1.82 -17.41 -8.90
#